data_AF-A0A3P8TLM9-F1
#
_entry.id   AF-A0A3P8TLM9-F1
#
_cell.length_a   1.000
_cell.length_b   1.000
_cell.length_c   1.000
_cell.angle_alpha   90.00
_cell.angle_beta   90.00
_cell.angle_gamma   90.00
#
_symmetry.space_group_name_H-M   'P 1'
#
loop_
_entity.id
_entity.type
_entity.pdbx_description
1 polymer ?
#
loop_
_entity_poly.entity_id
_entity_poly.type
_entity_poly.pdbx_seq_one_letter_code
_entity_poly.pdbx_strand_id
1 'polypeptide(L)'
;MKEHPHWLVVLSTTDFSLKYLCVVFDLWESSNASKLLQDYTQVIRDITFYEENKLVDQEFPEDCSAFKIQQLLEDLTVPEVLKFLSVLGQELLECLCWRHGALRYMYCHTLHQRKHWITKIYML
;
A
#
# COMPACT_ATOMS: atom_id res chain seq x y z
N MET A 1 4.90 -9.66 26.84
CA MET A 1 3.95 -9.47 25.72
C MET A 1 3.76 -7.98 25.57
N LYS A 2 4.24 -7.37 24.48
CA LYS A 2 4.01 -5.95 24.21
C LYS A 2 2.61 -5.83 23.62
N GLU A 3 1.75 -5.05 24.27
CA GLU A 3 0.41 -4.75 23.77
C GLU A 3 0.52 -4.03 22.42
N HIS A 4 -0.20 -4.54 21.43
CA HIS A 4 -0.30 -3.88 20.13
C HIS A 4 -1.07 -2.57 20.31
N PRO A 5 -0.54 -1.43 19.83
CA PRO A 5 -1.14 -0.14 20.11
C PRO A 5 -2.54 -0.04 19.46
N HIS A 6 -3.50 0.43 20.26
CA HIS A 6 -4.94 0.52 20.00
C HIS A 6 -5.34 1.15 18.64
N TRP A 7 -4.46 1.94 18.03
CA TRP A 7 -4.70 2.54 16.71
C TRP A 7 -4.69 1.52 15.56
N LEU A 8 -3.99 0.39 15.69
CA LEU A 8 -3.97 -0.67 14.68
C LEU A 8 -5.36 -1.30 14.48
N VAL A 9 -6.17 -1.38 15.54
CA VAL A 9 -7.52 -1.94 15.50
C VAL A 9 -8.50 -0.97 14.82
N VAL A 10 -8.36 0.33 15.04
CA VAL A 10 -9.25 1.37 14.47
C VAL A 10 -9.09 1.47 12.94
N LEU A 11 -7.90 1.24 12.42
CA LEU A 11 -7.61 1.30 10.98
C LEU A 11 -8.06 0.04 10.22
N SER A 12 -8.21 -1.10 10.89
CA SER A 12 -8.65 -2.36 10.27
C SER A 12 -10.15 -2.38 9.92
N THR A 13 -10.94 -1.44 10.44
CA THR A 13 -12.41 -1.45 10.34
C THR A 13 -13.01 -0.31 9.54
N THR A 14 -12.21 0.57 8.93
CA THR A 14 -12.72 1.74 8.20
C THR A 14 -12.18 1.80 6.78
N ASP A 15 -13.09 1.93 5.82
CA ASP A 15 -12.84 2.28 4.42
C ASP A 15 -12.20 3.68 4.38
N PHE A 16 -10.88 3.72 4.55
CA PHE A 16 -10.11 4.95 4.76
C PHE A 16 -9.90 5.67 3.42
N SER A 17 -11.00 6.12 2.83
CA SER A 17 -11.01 6.85 1.56
C SER A 17 -10.25 8.16 1.72
N LEU A 18 -9.34 8.39 0.77
CA LEU A 18 -8.46 9.56 0.59
C LEU A 18 -9.14 10.93 0.69
N LYS A 19 -10.46 10.99 0.63
CA LYS A 19 -11.27 12.20 0.80
C LYS A 19 -11.01 12.93 2.12
N TYR A 20 -10.64 12.23 3.19
CA TYR A 20 -10.39 12.88 4.49
C TYR A 20 -9.01 13.53 4.62
N LEU A 21 -8.03 13.18 3.78
CA LEU A 21 -6.73 13.87 3.75
C LEU A 21 -6.83 15.29 3.22
N CYS A 22 -7.73 15.56 2.25
CA CYS A 22 -8.02 16.94 1.83
C CYS A 22 -8.55 17.80 2.99
N VAL A 23 -9.40 17.23 3.85
CA VAL A 23 -9.96 17.95 5.02
C VAL A 23 -8.87 18.22 6.07
N VAL A 24 -7.90 17.34 6.20
CA VAL A 24 -6.73 17.51 7.08
C VAL A 24 -5.79 18.61 6.55
N PHE A 25 -5.67 18.76 5.23
CA PHE A 25 -4.82 19.77 4.59
C PHE A 25 -5.32 21.21 4.76
N ASP A 26 -6.63 21.42 4.89
CA ASP A 26 -7.21 22.77 5.00
C ASP A 26 -7.02 23.44 6.38
N LEU A 27 -6.39 22.77 7.37
CA LEU A 27 -6.53 23.18 8.77
C LEU A 27 -5.26 23.40 9.61
N TRP A 28 -4.01 23.31 9.12
CA TRP A 28 -2.89 23.40 10.08
C TRP A 28 -1.54 23.96 9.61
N GLU A 29 -0.93 24.76 10.50
CA GLU A 29 0.37 25.43 10.37
C GLU A 29 1.55 24.49 10.07
N SER A 30 2.52 25.02 9.34
CA SER A 30 3.53 24.32 8.53
C SER A 30 4.50 23.37 9.26
N SER A 31 4.53 23.33 10.59
CA SER A 31 5.43 22.45 11.36
C SER A 31 4.83 21.08 11.71
N ASN A 32 3.54 21.00 12.04
CA ASN A 32 2.91 19.70 12.38
C ASN A 32 2.47 18.93 11.13
N ALA A 33 2.24 19.62 10.01
CA ALA A 33 1.84 18.99 8.75
C ALA A 33 2.91 18.00 8.24
N SER A 34 4.19 18.36 8.35
CA SER A 34 5.30 17.49 7.91
C SER A 34 5.32 16.16 8.66
N LYS A 35 5.24 16.23 9.99
CA LYS A 35 5.22 15.04 10.86
C LYS A 35 3.98 14.18 10.59
N LEU A 36 2.81 14.81 10.43
CA LEU A 36 1.58 14.10 10.12
C LEU A 36 1.65 13.35 8.79
N LEU A 37 2.23 13.96 7.75
CA LEU A 37 2.42 13.33 6.45
C LEU A 37 3.41 12.16 6.52
N GLN A 38 4.48 12.29 7.31
CA GLN A 38 5.41 11.18 7.56
C GLN A 38 4.72 10.02 8.29
N ASP A 39 3.94 10.31 9.32
CA ASP A 39 3.21 9.31 10.11
C ASP A 39 2.13 8.62 9.25
N TYR A 40 1.38 9.38 8.46
CA TYR A 40 0.46 8.85 7.46
C TYR A 40 1.17 7.90 6.48
N THR A 41 2.30 8.32 5.93
CA THR A 41 3.09 7.51 5.00
C THR A 41 3.57 6.22 5.66
N GLN A 42 3.98 6.27 6.92
CA GLN A 42 4.37 5.08 7.68
C GLN A 42 3.21 4.10 7.82
N VAL A 43 2.02 4.59 8.21
CA VAL A 43 0.82 3.74 8.37
C VAL A 43 0.45 3.04 7.06
N ILE A 44 0.44 3.75 5.92
CA ILE A 44 0.15 3.14 4.62
C ILE A 44 1.19 2.07 4.26
N ARG A 45 2.48 2.32 4.52
CA ARG A 45 3.51 1.31 4.29
C ARG A 45 3.31 0.08 5.15
N ASP A 46 2.99 0.24 6.42
CA ASP A 46 2.83 -0.89 7.36
C ASP A 46 1.61 -1.74 6.98
N ILE A 47 0.48 -1.11 6.67
CA ILE A 47 -0.74 -1.80 6.23
C ILE A 47 -0.49 -2.53 4.90
N THR A 48 0.10 -1.85 3.91
CA THR A 48 0.34 -2.46 2.61
C THR A 48 1.36 -3.60 2.68
N PHE A 49 2.36 -3.50 3.57
CA PHE A 49 3.29 -4.59 3.85
C PHE A 49 2.59 -5.79 4.48
N TYR A 50 1.71 -5.55 5.46
CA TYR A 50 0.96 -6.64 6.09
C TYR A 50 0.07 -7.40 5.09
N GLU A 51 -0.73 -6.70 4.28
CA GLU A 51 -1.59 -7.35 3.30
C GLU A 51 -0.80 -8.03 2.16
N GLU A 52 0.36 -7.49 1.78
CA GLU A 52 1.30 -8.17 0.87
C GLU A 52 1.78 -9.51 1.46
N ASN A 53 2.23 -9.53 2.71
CA ASN A 53 2.69 -10.77 3.34
C ASN A 53 1.57 -11.81 3.46
N LYS A 54 0.33 -11.36 3.69
CA LYS A 54 -0.83 -12.25 3.67
C LYS A 54 -1.09 -12.88 2.30
N LEU A 55 -0.80 -12.17 1.20
CA LEU A 55 -0.84 -12.78 -0.15
C LEU A 55 0.24 -13.85 -0.30
N VAL A 56 1.43 -13.60 0.23
CA VAL A 56 2.54 -14.58 0.25
C VAL A 56 2.15 -15.83 1.04
N ASP A 57 1.62 -15.65 2.25
CA ASP A 57 1.18 -16.75 3.12
C ASP A 57 0.04 -17.58 2.49
N GLN A 58 -0.76 -16.95 1.63
CA GLN A 58 -1.86 -17.59 0.88
C GLN A 58 -1.41 -18.15 -0.47
N GLU A 59 -0.11 -18.13 -0.77
CA GLU A 59 0.46 -18.58 -2.05
C GLU A 59 -0.14 -17.89 -3.29
N PHE A 60 -0.49 -16.60 -3.16
CA PHE A 60 -1.08 -15.78 -4.22
C PHE A 60 -2.29 -16.43 -4.93
N PRO A 61 -3.46 -16.52 -4.26
CA PRO A 61 -4.68 -17.09 -4.85
C PRO A 61 -5.06 -16.46 -6.20
N GLU A 62 -5.33 -17.30 -7.21
CA GLU A 62 -5.50 -16.85 -8.60
C GLU A 62 -6.71 -15.92 -8.83
N ASP A 63 -7.75 -16.09 -8.02
CA ASP A 63 -9.02 -15.39 -8.13
C ASP A 63 -8.94 -13.93 -7.66
N CYS A 64 -8.14 -13.65 -6.63
CA CYS A 64 -8.13 -12.35 -5.97
C CYS A 64 -6.76 -11.64 -5.95
N SER A 65 -5.64 -12.33 -6.18
CA SER A 65 -4.31 -11.74 -5.99
C SER A 65 -4.05 -10.54 -6.89
N ALA A 66 -4.40 -10.63 -8.18
CA ALA A 66 -4.19 -9.52 -9.10
C ALA A 66 -4.94 -8.25 -8.64
N PHE A 67 -6.19 -8.42 -8.23
CA PHE A 67 -7.02 -7.32 -7.73
C PHE A 67 -6.45 -6.73 -6.43
N LYS A 68 -6.09 -7.58 -5.46
CA LYS A 68 -5.51 -7.12 -4.19
C LYS A 68 -4.18 -6.39 -4.38
N ILE A 69 -3.27 -6.91 -5.22
CA ILE A 69 -2.01 -6.22 -5.51
C ILE A 69 -2.27 -4.86 -6.19
N GLN A 70 -3.26 -4.78 -7.07
CA GLN A 70 -3.66 -3.50 -7.65
C GLN A 70 -4.15 -2.51 -6.60
N GLN A 71 -4.97 -2.94 -5.62
CA GLN A 71 -5.40 -2.07 -4.51
C GLN A 71 -4.20 -1.57 -3.69
N LEU A 72 -3.25 -2.45 -3.37
CA LEU A 72 -2.02 -2.07 -2.65
C LEU A 72 -1.17 -1.05 -3.43
N LEU A 73 -1.13 -1.15 -4.76
CA LEU A 73 -0.47 -0.17 -5.63
C LEU A 73 -1.18 1.19 -5.61
N GLU A 74 -2.52 1.20 -5.64
CA GLU A 74 -3.33 2.41 -5.56
C GLU A 74 -3.13 3.10 -4.20
N ASP A 75 -3.13 2.34 -3.10
CA ASP A 75 -2.88 2.86 -1.75
C ASP A 75 -1.47 3.47 -1.60
N LEU A 76 -0.44 2.85 -2.18
CA LEU A 76 0.92 3.40 -2.19
C LEU A 76 1.12 4.60 -3.14
N THR A 77 0.24 4.80 -4.12
CA THR A 77 0.37 5.93 -5.06
C THR A 77 0.20 7.27 -4.33
N VAL A 78 -0.62 7.30 -3.28
CA VAL A 78 -0.90 8.52 -2.51
C VAL A 78 0.34 9.03 -1.77
N PRO A 79 1.05 8.22 -0.96
CA PRO A 79 2.30 8.66 -0.36
C PRO A 79 3.38 8.97 -1.39
N GLU A 80 3.37 8.35 -2.58
CA GLU A 80 4.29 8.74 -3.65
C GLU A 80 4.04 10.17 -4.17
N VAL A 81 2.81 10.68 -4.19
CA VAL A 81 2.54 12.07 -4.59
C VAL A 81 3.07 13.05 -3.54
N LEU A 82 3.14 12.65 -2.27
CA LEU A 82 3.73 13.48 -1.20
C LEU A 82 5.24 13.71 -1.37
N LYS A 83 5.93 12.96 -2.26
CA LYS A 83 7.35 13.20 -2.60
C LYS A 83 7.62 14.61 -3.11
N PHE A 84 6.64 15.20 -3.81
CA PHE A 84 6.75 16.53 -4.39
C PHE A 84 6.74 17.64 -3.32
N LEU A 85 6.37 17.30 -2.08
CA LEU A 85 6.36 18.24 -0.95
C LEU A 85 7.70 18.28 -0.20
N SER A 86 8.70 17.44 -0.56
CA SER A 86 10.01 17.33 0.12
C SER A 86 9.95 16.99 1.63
N VAL A 87 8.78 16.61 2.13
CA VAL A 87 8.47 16.39 3.55
C VAL A 87 8.95 15.03 4.07
N LEU A 88 9.00 14.01 3.22
CA LEU A 88 9.22 12.62 3.66
C LEU A 88 10.69 12.30 3.99
N GLY A 89 11.64 13.11 3.53
CA GLY A 89 13.05 12.77 3.59
C GLY A 89 13.44 11.66 2.60
N GLN A 90 14.74 11.52 2.35
CA GLN A 90 15.27 10.65 1.30
C GLN A 90 15.03 9.16 1.57
N GLU A 91 15.25 8.69 2.79
CA GLU A 91 15.12 7.27 3.15
C GLU A 91 13.69 6.75 2.96
N LEU A 92 12.69 7.52 3.40
CA LEU A 92 11.29 7.13 3.21
C LEU A 92 10.89 7.12 1.74
N LEU A 93 11.43 8.05 0.95
CA LEU A 93 11.15 8.13 -0.47
C LEU A 93 11.74 6.93 -1.23
N GLU A 94 12.99 6.57 -0.94
CA GLU A 94 13.61 5.37 -1.49
C GLU A 94 12.82 4.12 -1.11
N CYS A 95 12.43 3.99 0.17
CA CYS A 95 11.61 2.87 0.64
C CYS A 95 10.28 2.75 -0.12
N LEU A 96 9.57 3.86 -0.35
CA LEU A 96 8.33 3.87 -1.14
C LEU A 96 8.57 3.38 -2.57
N CYS A 97 9.61 3.90 -3.24
CA CYS A 97 9.96 3.48 -4.59
C CYS A 97 10.27 1.97 -4.66
N TRP A 98 11.03 1.43 -3.70
CA TRP A 98 11.31 0.00 -3.61
C TRP A 98 10.04 -0.83 -3.42
N ARG A 99 9.16 -0.42 -2.51
CA ARG A 99 7.90 -1.13 -2.26
C ARG A 99 6.98 -1.12 -3.49
N HIS A 100 6.83 0.04 -4.13
CA HIS A 100 6.00 0.15 -5.33
C HIS A 100 6.58 -0.68 -6.50
N GLY A 101 7.91 -0.72 -6.65
CA GLY A 101 8.58 -1.60 -7.60
C GLY A 101 8.30 -3.08 -7.33
N ALA A 102 8.38 -3.52 -6.07
CA ALA A 102 8.11 -4.90 -5.67
C ALA A 102 6.65 -5.30 -5.98
N LEU A 103 5.67 -4.48 -5.61
CA LEU A 103 4.26 -4.77 -5.90
C LEU A 103 3.97 -4.80 -7.41
N ARG A 104 4.59 -3.92 -8.21
CA ARG A 104 4.45 -3.96 -9.68
C ARG A 104 4.99 -5.26 -10.26
N TYR A 105 6.13 -5.73 -9.76
CA TYR A 105 6.68 -7.02 -10.15
C TYR A 105 5.70 -8.15 -9.82
N MET A 106 5.18 -8.19 -8.58
CA MET A 106 4.21 -9.20 -8.15
C MET A 106 2.93 -9.19 -8.99
N TYR A 107 2.43 -8.00 -9.34
CA TYR A 107 1.24 -7.85 -10.19
C TYR A 107 1.48 -8.46 -11.58
N CYS A 108 2.58 -8.06 -12.24
CA CYS A 108 2.96 -8.59 -13.54
C CYS A 108 3.17 -10.11 -13.50
N HIS A 109 3.83 -10.62 -12.45
CA HIS A 109 4.02 -12.06 -12.26
C HIS A 109 2.67 -12.80 -12.11
N THR A 110 1.77 -12.28 -11.28
CA THR A 110 0.44 -12.87 -11.05
C THR A 110 -0.38 -12.91 -12.34
N LEU A 111 -0.38 -11.84 -13.12
CA LEU A 111 -1.06 -11.80 -14.43
C LEU A 111 -0.45 -12.80 -15.42
N HIS A 112 0.88 -12.91 -15.45
CA HIS A 112 1.57 -13.86 -16.32
C HIS A 112 1.20 -15.31 -15.98
N GLN A 113 1.20 -15.67 -14.69
CA GLN A 113 0.77 -16.99 -14.23
C GLN A 113 -0.69 -17.26 -14.65
N ARG A 114 -1.61 -16.32 -14.42
CA ARG A 114 -3.02 -16.45 -14.82
C ARG A 114 -3.18 -16.72 -16.32
N LYS A 115 -2.42 -16.03 -17.17
CA LYS A 115 -2.44 -16.26 -18.63
C LYS A 115 -1.99 -17.68 -18.97
N HIS A 116 -0.96 -18.20 -18.29
CA HIS A 116 -0.46 -19.56 -18.47
C HIS A 116 -1.49 -20.61 -18.06
N TRP A 117 -2.18 -20.39 -16.93
CA TRP A 117 -3.27 -21.26 -16.46
C TRP A 117 -4.43 -21.33 -17.44
N ILE A 118 -4.94 -20.19 -17.89
CA ILE A 118 -6.01 -20.11 -18.90
C ILE A 118 -5.60 -20.87 -20.16
N THR A 119 -4.38 -20.64 -20.65
CA THR A 119 -3.86 -21.29 -21.85
C THR A 119 -3.81 -22.82 -21.72
N LYS A 120 -3.43 -23.35 -20.55
CA LYS A 120 -3.45 -24.79 -20.28
C LYS A 120 -4.86 -25.38 -20.29
N ILE A 121 -5.85 -24.67 -19.75
CA ILE A 121 -7.23 -25.13 -19.68
C ILE A 121 -7.86 -25.23 -21.08
N TYR A 122 -7.63 -24.23 -21.94
CA TYR A 122 -8.22 -24.18 -23.29
C TYR A 122 -7.42 -24.92 -24.37
N MET A 123 -6.26 -25.51 -24.02
CA MET A 123 -5.50 -26.42 -24.89
C MET A 123 -5.64 -27.90 -24.50
N LEU A 124 -6.61 -28.23 -23.63
CA LEU A 124 -7.11 -29.57 -23.36
C LEU A 124 -8.46 -29.79 -24.05
#